data_AF-A0A3D3NJB8-F1
#
_entry.id   AF-A0A3D3NJB8-F1
#
_cell.length_a   1.000
_cell.length_b   1.000
_cell.length_c   1.000
_cell.angle_alpha   90.00
_cell.angle_beta   90.00
_cell.angle_gamma   90.00
#
_symmetry.space_group_name_H-M   'P 1'
#
loop_
_entity.id
_entity.type
_entity.pdbx_description
1 polymer ?
#
loop_
_entity_poly.entity_id
_entity_poly.type
_entity_poly.pdbx_seq_one_letter_code
_entity_poly.pdbx_strand_id
1 'polypeptide(L)'
;VDHLLNRPDRFAVDAILVPAACLLSEQGWPASDWPPTRRLRAHCLDQLARRIAEPLVPPVDFARDSRVDCSCAHCRELSAFLADPERSVWVFKAARQHRNHVEYSIRRDQCDVSHETDRRGSTHALVCTKNQASFERRVLQRQKDLVDQARLRQPFGQ
;
A
#
# COMPACT_ATOMS: atom_id res chain seq x y z
N VAL A 1 23.20 3.44 -14.46
CA VAL A 1 22.40 3.62 -13.23
C VAL A 1 21.26 4.60 -13.46
N ASP A 2 21.51 5.76 -14.06
CA ASP A 2 20.46 6.78 -14.27
C ASP A 2 19.23 6.27 -15.04
N HIS A 3 19.40 5.40 -16.03
CA HIS A 3 18.28 4.73 -16.73
C HIS A 3 17.47 3.76 -15.86
N LEU A 4 18.06 3.18 -14.81
CA LEU A 4 17.37 2.29 -13.85
C LEU A 4 16.59 3.11 -12.82
N LEU A 5 17.17 4.22 -12.34
CA LEU A 5 16.57 5.08 -11.32
C LEU A 5 15.37 5.90 -11.83
N ASN A 6 15.30 6.12 -13.15
CA ASN A 6 14.21 6.87 -13.79
C ASN A 6 13.01 6.01 -14.21
N ARG A 7 12.96 4.71 -13.83
CA ARG A 7 11.86 3.79 -14.15
C ARG A 7 11.40 2.95 -12.94
N PRO A 8 10.77 3.58 -11.94
CA PRO A 8 10.29 2.91 -10.73
C PRO A 8 9.20 1.86 -11.00
N ASP A 9 8.52 1.97 -12.15
CA ASP A 9 7.53 1.03 -12.67
C ASP A 9 8.15 -0.29 -13.19
N ARG A 10 9.40 -0.26 -13.66
CA ARG A 10 10.09 -1.45 -14.19
C ARG A 10 11.04 -2.11 -13.20
N PHE A 11 11.54 -1.37 -12.23
CA PHE A 11 12.40 -1.89 -11.18
C PHE A 11 11.78 -1.57 -9.83
N ALA A 12 10.97 -2.51 -9.33
CA ALA A 12 10.34 -2.40 -8.03
C ALA A 12 11.41 -2.13 -6.96
N VAL A 13 11.38 -0.92 -6.40
CA VAL A 13 12.46 -0.42 -5.53
C VAL A 13 12.69 -1.34 -4.34
N ASP A 14 11.60 -1.82 -3.73
CA ASP A 14 11.60 -2.69 -2.56
C ASP A 14 12.01 -4.14 -2.83
N ALA A 15 11.99 -4.56 -4.10
CA ALA A 15 12.26 -5.94 -4.50
C ALA A 15 13.59 -6.09 -5.24
N ILE A 16 14.08 -5.02 -5.89
CA ILE A 16 15.26 -5.07 -6.77
C ILE A 16 16.31 -4.04 -6.34
N LEU A 17 15.95 -2.76 -6.30
CA LEU A 17 16.95 -1.70 -6.14
C LEU A 17 17.56 -1.67 -4.73
N VAL A 18 16.72 -1.74 -3.69
CA VAL A 18 17.18 -1.74 -2.29
C VAL A 18 18.02 -2.98 -1.96
N PRO A 19 17.58 -4.22 -2.27
CA PRO A 19 18.43 -5.39 -2.07
C PRO A 19 19.77 -5.33 -2.82
N ALA A 20 19.76 -4.87 -4.08
CA ALA A 20 20.99 -4.72 -4.86
C ALA A 20 21.93 -3.66 -4.28
N ALA A 21 21.39 -2.53 -3.82
CA ALA A 21 22.17 -1.49 -3.15
C ALA A 21 22.81 -2.01 -1.85
N CYS A 22 22.09 -2.81 -1.07
CA CYS A 22 22.63 -3.45 0.13
C CYS A 22 23.78 -4.41 -0.23
N LEU A 23 23.57 -5.32 -1.17
CA LEU A 23 24.59 -6.30 -1.59
C LEU A 23 25.87 -5.63 -2.09
N LEU A 24 25.75 -4.60 -2.93
CA LEU A 24 26.91 -3.86 -3.45
C LEU A 24 27.62 -3.05 -2.36
N SER A 25 26.88 -2.57 -1.37
CA SER A 25 27.47 -1.87 -0.22
C SER A 25 28.21 -2.85 0.70
N GLU A 26 27.67 -4.06 0.90
CA GLU A 26 28.24 -5.10 1.75
C GLU A 26 29.48 -5.78 1.17
N GLN A 27 29.66 -5.78 -0.15
CA GLN A 27 30.85 -6.35 -0.81
C GLN A 27 32.17 -5.64 -0.44
N GLY A 28 32.13 -4.50 0.26
CA GLY A 28 33.32 -3.78 0.69
C GLY A 28 34.05 -3.08 -0.44
N TRP A 29 35.27 -2.60 -0.19
CA TRP A 29 36.06 -1.90 -1.20
C TRP A 29 36.61 -2.89 -2.25
N PRO A 30 36.66 -2.55 -3.56
CA PRO A 30 36.33 -1.25 -4.18
C PRO A 30 34.87 -1.12 -4.66
N ALA A 31 34.08 -2.19 -4.60
CA ALA A 31 32.72 -2.21 -5.16
C ALA A 31 31.76 -1.21 -4.48
N SER A 32 31.89 -1.07 -3.15
CA SER A 32 31.11 -0.12 -2.34
C SER A 32 31.41 1.36 -2.64
N ASP A 33 32.67 1.67 -2.99
CA ASP A 33 33.12 3.04 -3.28
C ASP A 33 33.11 3.36 -4.79
N TRP A 34 32.62 2.44 -5.61
CA TRP A 34 32.44 2.72 -7.03
C TRP A 34 31.35 3.81 -7.22
N PRO A 35 31.55 4.86 -8.04
CA PRO A 35 30.59 5.97 -8.15
C PRO A 35 29.15 5.56 -8.51
N PRO A 36 28.91 4.56 -9.37
CA PRO A 36 27.57 4.02 -9.61
C PRO A 36 26.91 3.39 -8.37
N THR A 37 27.68 2.64 -7.55
CA THR A 37 27.19 2.06 -6.29
C THR A 37 26.79 3.16 -5.31
N ARG A 38 27.63 4.19 -5.14
CA ARG A 38 27.30 5.35 -4.29
C ARG A 38 26.03 6.07 -4.75
N ARG A 39 25.85 6.27 -6.07
CA ARG A 39 24.65 6.89 -6.62
C ARG A 39 23.39 6.06 -6.38
N LEU A 40 23.46 4.74 -6.60
CA LEU A 40 22.35 3.83 -6.32
C LEU A 40 21.98 3.84 -4.84
N ARG A 41 22.97 3.76 -3.94
CA ARG A 41 22.78 3.83 -2.50
C ARG A 41 22.13 5.15 -2.07
N ALA A 42 22.65 6.29 -2.55
CA ALA A 42 22.11 7.60 -2.24
C ALA A 42 20.65 7.75 -2.72
N HIS A 43 20.33 7.26 -3.92
CA HIS A 43 18.96 7.27 -4.43
C HIS A 43 18.02 6.41 -3.57
N CYS A 44 18.44 5.19 -3.21
CA CYS A 44 17.63 4.32 -2.35
C CYS A 44 17.40 4.96 -0.97
N LEU A 45 18.43 5.58 -0.38
CA LEU A 45 18.31 6.28 0.90
C LEU A 45 17.35 7.47 0.84
N ASP A 46 17.39 8.28 -0.21
CA ASP A 46 16.48 9.41 -0.40
C ASP A 46 15.03 8.91 -0.56
N GLN A 47 14.80 7.89 -1.36
CA GLN A 47 13.46 7.33 -1.54
C GLN A 47 12.89 6.73 -0.25
N LEU A 48 13.69 5.97 0.50
CA LEU A 48 13.30 5.43 1.80
C LEU A 48 13.01 6.57 2.80
N ALA A 49 13.85 7.61 2.83
CA ALA A 49 13.63 8.76 3.71
C ALA A 49 12.31 9.48 3.41
N ARG A 50 11.98 9.70 2.13
CA ARG A 50 10.69 10.30 1.73
C ARG A 50 9.50 9.46 2.20
N ARG A 51 9.56 8.13 2.02
CA ARG A 51 8.48 7.22 2.47
C ARG A 51 8.35 7.12 3.99
N ILE A 52 9.47 7.13 4.71
CA ILE A 52 9.49 7.15 6.18
C ILE A 52 8.89 8.46 6.71
N ALA A 53 9.16 9.59 6.06
CA ALA A 53 8.69 10.91 6.49
C ALA A 53 7.16 11.11 6.33
N GLU A 54 6.49 10.37 5.45
CA GLU A 54 5.04 10.48 5.24
C GLU A 54 4.29 10.26 6.58
N PRO A 55 3.20 11.00 6.92
CA PRO A 55 2.51 10.80 8.20
C PRO A 55 1.84 9.42 8.30
N LEU A 56 2.16 8.63 9.33
CA LEU A 56 1.52 7.33 9.60
C LEU A 56 0.64 7.47 10.84
N VAL A 57 -0.54 8.04 10.63
CA VAL A 57 -1.52 8.27 11.69
C VAL A 57 -2.59 7.20 11.55
N PRO A 58 -2.91 6.44 12.63
CA PRO A 58 -4.04 5.52 12.60
C PRO A 58 -5.35 6.29 12.38
N PRO A 59 -6.33 5.73 11.65
CA PRO A 59 -7.65 6.34 11.55
C PRO A 59 -8.25 6.55 12.95
N VAL A 60 -8.76 7.75 13.23
CA VAL A 60 -9.32 8.12 14.54
C VAL A 60 -10.77 7.65 14.71
N ASP A 61 -11.43 7.34 13.60
CA ASP A 61 -12.84 6.93 13.51
C ASP A 61 -13.01 5.82 12.45
N PHE A 62 -14.26 5.57 12.02
CA PHE A 62 -14.54 4.61 10.94
C PHE A 62 -14.50 5.22 9.54
N ALA A 63 -14.16 6.49 9.33
CA ALA A 63 -14.04 7.05 8.00
C ALA A 63 -12.83 6.45 7.26
N ARG A 64 -13.01 6.16 5.98
CA ARG A 64 -11.96 5.62 5.08
C ARG A 64 -11.92 6.44 3.80
N ASP A 65 -10.84 6.30 3.04
CA ASP A 65 -10.79 6.86 1.70
C ASP A 65 -12.00 6.35 0.91
N SER A 66 -12.80 7.29 0.41
CA SER A 66 -14.07 7.04 -0.27
C SER A 66 -13.95 7.12 -1.78
N ARG A 67 -12.72 7.25 -2.30
CA ARG A 67 -12.45 7.23 -3.73
C ARG A 67 -12.78 5.86 -4.32
N VAL A 68 -13.87 5.83 -5.07
CA VAL A 68 -14.29 4.71 -5.89
C VAL A 68 -14.36 5.22 -7.33
N ASP A 69 -13.69 4.55 -8.26
CA ASP A 69 -13.53 5.01 -9.64
C ASP A 69 -14.87 4.99 -10.41
N CYS A 70 -15.79 4.09 -10.03
CA CYS A 70 -17.10 3.97 -10.66
C CYS A 70 -18.12 4.93 -10.03
N SER A 71 -18.87 5.64 -10.87
CA SER A 71 -19.88 6.62 -10.44
C SER A 71 -21.32 6.10 -10.41
N CYS A 72 -21.53 4.78 -10.55
CA CYS A 72 -22.87 4.19 -10.53
C CYS A 72 -23.55 4.37 -9.16
N ALA A 73 -24.88 4.21 -9.10
CA ALA A 73 -25.65 4.41 -7.86
C ALA A 73 -25.10 3.61 -6.67
N HIS A 74 -24.79 2.33 -6.87
CA HIS A 74 -24.28 1.45 -5.81
C HIS A 74 -22.84 1.79 -5.39
N CYS A 75 -22.00 2.25 -6.31
CA CYS A 75 -20.65 2.71 -5.96
C CYS A 75 -20.68 4.05 -5.22
N ARG A 76 -21.66 4.92 -5.49
CA ARG A 76 -21.89 6.12 -4.67
C ARG A 76 -22.36 5.77 -3.27
N GLU A 77 -23.22 4.77 -3.11
CA GLU A 77 -23.59 4.24 -1.79
C GLU A 77 -22.36 3.69 -1.04
N LEU A 78 -21.48 2.95 -1.72
CA LEU A 78 -20.21 2.49 -1.17
C LEU A 78 -19.31 3.67 -0.74
N SER A 79 -19.12 4.67 -1.60
CA SER A 79 -18.33 5.87 -1.25
C SER A 79 -18.92 6.61 -0.05
N ALA A 80 -20.24 6.78 0.01
CA ALA A 80 -20.90 7.40 1.15
C ALA A 80 -20.70 6.59 2.43
N PHE A 81 -20.82 5.25 2.35
CA PHE A 81 -20.48 4.37 3.47
C PHE A 81 -19.03 4.54 3.91
N LEU A 82 -18.07 4.57 2.97
CA LEU A 82 -16.64 4.75 3.28
C LEU A 82 -16.37 6.07 4.01
N ALA A 83 -17.00 7.16 3.59
CA ALA A 83 -16.82 8.49 4.18
C ALA A 83 -17.47 8.67 5.56
N ASP A 84 -18.42 7.80 5.94
CA ASP A 84 -19.16 7.91 7.20
C ASP A 84 -18.26 7.54 8.42
N PRO A 85 -18.01 8.46 9.37
CA PRO A 85 -17.11 8.21 10.50
C PRO A 85 -17.72 7.33 11.59
N GLU A 86 -19.05 7.19 11.65
CA GLU A 86 -19.74 6.44 12.71
C GLU A 86 -20.09 5.03 12.26
N ARG A 87 -20.26 4.82 10.96
CA ARG A 87 -20.71 3.56 10.40
C ARG A 87 -19.54 2.62 10.07
N SER A 88 -19.44 1.53 10.82
CA SER A 88 -18.45 0.46 10.60
C SER A 88 -18.92 -0.67 9.67
N VAL A 89 -20.23 -0.90 9.55
CA VAL A 89 -20.83 -1.98 8.75
C VAL A 89 -21.92 -1.46 7.82
N TRP A 90 -21.94 -1.96 6.58
CA TRP A 90 -22.97 -1.71 5.57
C TRP A 90 -23.48 -3.03 4.99
N VAL A 91 -24.80 -3.21 5.03
CA VAL A 91 -25.47 -4.37 4.46
C VAL A 91 -26.13 -3.96 3.15
N PHE A 92 -25.57 -4.45 2.04
CA PHE A 92 -26.03 -4.15 0.71
C PHE A 92 -26.90 -5.28 0.14
N LYS A 93 -28.22 -5.06 0.16
CA LYS A 93 -29.22 -5.97 -0.42
C LYS A 93 -29.51 -5.56 -1.86
N ALA A 94 -28.99 -6.31 -2.81
CA ALA A 94 -29.22 -6.09 -4.23
C ALA A 94 -29.15 -7.40 -5.01
N ALA A 95 -29.53 -7.41 -6.29
CA ALA A 95 -29.35 -8.58 -7.14
C ALA A 95 -27.86 -8.98 -7.26
N ARG A 96 -27.59 -10.26 -7.56
CA ARG A 96 -26.23 -10.81 -7.62
C ARG A 96 -25.28 -10.00 -8.49
N GLN A 97 -25.73 -9.53 -9.65
CA GLN A 97 -24.93 -8.71 -10.56
C GLN A 97 -24.41 -7.42 -9.92
N HIS A 98 -25.24 -6.76 -9.10
CA HIS A 98 -24.87 -5.51 -8.42
C HIS A 98 -23.94 -5.79 -7.24
N ARG A 99 -24.16 -6.87 -6.50
CA ARG A 99 -23.24 -7.29 -5.43
C ARG A 99 -21.86 -7.62 -6.00
N ASN A 100 -21.79 -8.41 -7.08
CA ASN A 100 -20.54 -8.72 -7.76
C ASN A 100 -19.82 -7.46 -8.26
N HIS A 101 -20.57 -6.47 -8.75
CA HIS A 101 -20.00 -5.20 -9.19
C HIS A 101 -19.37 -4.43 -8.02
N VAL A 102 -20.09 -4.29 -6.91
CA VAL A 102 -19.56 -3.63 -5.69
C VAL A 102 -18.33 -4.36 -5.15
N GLU A 103 -18.35 -5.69 -5.08
CA GLU A 103 -17.18 -6.48 -4.70
C GLU A 103 -15.98 -6.25 -5.62
N TYR A 104 -16.21 -6.16 -6.93
CA TYR A 104 -15.16 -5.87 -7.90
C TYR A 104 -14.58 -4.48 -7.67
N SER A 105 -15.41 -3.45 -7.46
CA SER A 105 -14.95 -2.09 -7.17
C SER A 105 -14.14 -2.02 -5.86
N ILE A 106 -14.60 -2.68 -4.79
CA ILE A 106 -13.85 -2.77 -3.52
C ILE A 106 -12.44 -3.32 -3.76
N ARG A 107 -12.31 -4.40 -4.55
CA ARG A 107 -11.00 -5.02 -4.84
C ARG A 107 -10.13 -4.16 -5.75
N ARG A 108 -10.71 -3.62 -6.83
CA ARG A 108 -9.99 -2.82 -7.83
C ARG A 108 -9.43 -1.54 -7.21
N ASP A 109 -10.25 -0.83 -6.45
CA ASP A 109 -9.90 0.47 -5.88
C ASP A 109 -9.25 0.32 -4.49
N GLN A 110 -8.99 -0.92 -4.07
CA GLN A 110 -8.33 -1.29 -2.81
C GLN A 110 -8.95 -0.64 -1.57
N CYS A 111 -10.29 -0.55 -1.53
CA CYS A 111 -11.00 0.02 -0.40
C CYS A 111 -10.73 -0.76 0.89
N ASP A 112 -10.63 -0.06 2.02
CA ASP A 112 -10.42 -0.65 3.35
C ASP A 112 -11.71 -1.30 3.90
N VAL A 113 -12.21 -2.32 3.19
CA VAL A 113 -13.46 -3.02 3.48
C VAL A 113 -13.28 -4.52 3.26
N SER A 114 -13.62 -5.30 4.28
CA SER A 114 -13.86 -6.73 4.19
C SER A 114 -15.30 -6.96 3.73
N HIS A 115 -15.53 -7.93 2.85
CA HIS A 115 -16.86 -8.21 2.33
C HIS A 115 -17.18 -9.70 2.38
N GLU A 116 -18.40 -10.02 2.79
CA GLU A 116 -18.93 -11.37 2.84
C GLU A 116 -20.35 -11.41 2.29
N THR A 117 -20.70 -12.45 1.54
CA THR A 117 -22.09 -12.64 1.13
C THR A 117 -22.83 -13.38 2.24
N ASP A 118 -23.77 -12.71 2.91
CA ASP A 118 -24.75 -13.37 3.75
C ASP A 118 -25.79 -14.08 2.88
N ARG A 119 -25.87 -15.40 3.06
CA ARG A 119 -26.77 -16.32 2.33
C ARG A 119 -27.92 -16.81 3.20
N ARG A 120 -28.13 -16.23 4.39
CA ARG A 120 -29.23 -16.61 5.28
C ARG A 120 -30.54 -16.04 4.75
N GLY A 121 -31.48 -16.92 4.40
CA GLY A 121 -32.79 -16.56 3.86
C GLY A 121 -32.81 -16.36 2.33
N SER A 122 -33.98 -16.00 1.80
CA SER A 122 -34.20 -15.87 0.34
C SER A 122 -33.50 -14.65 -0.28
N THR A 123 -33.15 -13.65 0.53
CA THR A 123 -32.52 -12.40 0.06
C THR A 123 -31.07 -12.37 0.49
N HIS A 124 -30.16 -12.73 -0.42
CA HIS A 124 -28.73 -12.63 -0.16
C HIS A 124 -28.29 -11.16 -0.06
N ALA A 125 -27.39 -10.86 0.87
CA ALA A 125 -26.85 -9.53 1.08
C ALA A 125 -25.31 -9.56 1.02
N LEU A 126 -24.70 -8.47 0.59
CA LEU A 126 -23.27 -8.25 0.74
C LEU A 126 -23.05 -7.46 2.04
N VAL A 127 -22.43 -8.09 3.03
CA VAL A 127 -22.05 -7.45 4.29
C VAL A 127 -20.64 -6.91 4.13
N CYS A 128 -20.52 -5.59 4.19
CA CYS A 128 -19.28 -4.85 4.08
C CYS A 128 -18.90 -4.31 5.45
N THR A 129 -17.74 -4.70 5.97
CA THR A 129 -17.20 -4.23 7.25
C THR A 129 -15.91 -3.47 6.99
N LYS A 130 -15.83 -2.22 7.45
CA LYS A 130 -14.60 -1.44 7.32
C LYS A 130 -13.48 -2.08 8.12
N ASN A 131 -12.29 -2.06 7.54
CA ASN A 131 -11.06 -2.49 8.17
C ASN A 131 -10.04 -1.36 8.08
N GLN A 132 -8.76 -1.64 8.28
CA GLN A 132 -7.68 -0.67 8.19
C GLN A 132 -6.50 -1.25 7.39
N ALA A 133 -6.79 -2.10 6.42
CA ALA A 133 -5.79 -2.88 5.69
C ALA A 133 -4.73 -2.01 5.01
N SER A 134 -5.10 -0.86 4.47
CA SER A 134 -4.14 0.09 3.86
C SER A 134 -3.21 0.71 4.89
N PHE A 135 -3.72 1.07 6.07
CA PHE A 135 -2.90 1.54 7.19
C PHE A 135 -1.93 0.45 7.64
N GLU A 136 -2.40 -0.78 7.87
CA GLU A 136 -1.57 -1.91 8.30
C GLU A 136 -0.47 -2.24 7.29
N ARG A 137 -0.81 -2.29 5.99
CA ARG A 137 0.18 -2.44 4.91
C ARG A 137 1.26 -1.37 4.98
N ARG A 138 0.86 -0.13 5.27
CA ARG A 138 1.80 0.99 5.37
C ARG A 138 2.65 0.96 6.64
N VAL A 139 2.12 0.46 7.76
CA VAL A 139 2.90 0.18 8.98
C VAL A 139 4.00 -0.84 8.67
N LEU A 140 3.65 -1.97 8.05
CA LEU A 140 4.61 -3.02 7.69
C LEU A 140 5.65 -2.50 6.69
N GLN A 141 5.23 -1.72 5.68
CA GLN A 141 6.15 -1.11 4.73
C GLN A 141 7.15 -0.18 5.44
N ARG A 142 6.70 0.66 6.38
CA ARG A 142 7.60 1.56 7.13
C ARG A 142 8.60 0.81 7.98
N GLN A 143 8.18 -0.28 8.64
CA GLN A 143 9.08 -1.12 9.41
C GLN A 143 10.20 -1.68 8.52
N LYS A 144 9.84 -2.17 7.33
CA LYS A 144 10.81 -2.62 6.33
C LYS A 144 11.73 -1.48 5.87
N ASP A 145 11.16 -0.32 5.54
CA ASP A 145 11.92 0.84 5.08
C ASP A 145 12.97 1.29 6.10
N LEU A 146 12.63 1.25 7.41
CA LEU A 146 13.55 1.58 8.50
C LEU A 146 14.71 0.57 8.60
N VAL A 147 14.42 -0.72 8.49
CA VAL A 147 15.43 -1.78 8.49
C VAL A 147 16.37 -1.63 7.29
N ASP A 148 15.82 -1.44 6.10
CA ASP A 148 16.59 -1.27 4.87
C ASP A 148 17.43 0.02 4.90
N GLN A 149 16.89 1.12 5.42
CA GLN A 149 17.64 2.36 5.61
C GLN A 149 18.78 2.19 6.61
N ALA A 150 18.55 1.51 7.74
CA ALA A 150 19.58 1.24 8.73
C ALA A 150 20.71 0.41 8.12
N ARG A 151 20.38 -0.66 7.40
CA ARG A 151 21.33 -1.51 6.68
C ARG A 151 22.14 -0.69 5.68
N LEU A 152 21.48 0.09 4.81
CA LEU A 152 22.17 0.96 3.85
C LEU A 152 23.00 2.07 4.48
N ARG A 153 22.78 2.45 5.75
CA ARG A 153 23.58 3.49 6.43
C ARG A 153 24.80 2.93 7.14
N GLN A 154 24.85 1.63 7.41
CA GLN A 154 26.01 1.05 8.06
C GLN A 154 27.27 1.28 7.20
N PRO A 155 28.40 1.67 7.82
CA PRO A 155 29.68 1.67 7.14
C PRO A 155 30.09 0.22 6.90
N PHE A 156 30.13 -0.19 5.64
CA PHE A 156 30.63 -1.50 5.25
C PHE A 156 32.09 -1.33 4.82
N GLY A 157 33.01 -1.81 5.66
CA GLY A 157 34.45 -1.75 5.45
C GLY A 157 35.21 -1.19 6.64
N GLN A 158 35.66 -2.08 7.53
CA GLN A 158 37.02 -2.01 8.07
C GLN A 158 37.86 -3.05 7.33
#